data_AF-A0A0Q6YA68-F1
#
_entry.id   AF-A0A0Q6YA68-F1
#
_cell.length_a   1.000
_cell.length_b   1.000
_cell.length_c   1.000
_cell.angle_alpha   90.00
_cell.angle_beta   90.00
_cell.angle_gamma   90.00
#
_symmetry.space_group_name_H-M   'P 1'
#
loop_
_entity.id
_entity.type
_entity.pdbx_description
1 polymer ?
#
loop_
_entity_poly.entity_id
_entity_poly.type
_entity_poly.pdbx_seq_one_letter_code
_entity_poly.pdbx_strand_id
1 'polypeptide(L)'
;MTEHPQQTPDHAVTGMVHHVLVLAETWTAWDGKPVHVDDRVYTPHKAIRRVADHLIDHLAELEARLAGETPQPDHWHASTTTTAADLAPFTQQDLDEARSRLTRLARIWANRLGALTEHQLDHSPGEGWTFRELALHLKGSTYYADALGDLS
;
A
#
# COMPACT_ATOMS: atom_id res chain seq x y z
N MET A 1 12.17 29.93 7.79
CA MET A 1 11.65 28.56 7.88
C MET A 1 10.68 28.38 6.74
N THR A 2 11.07 27.68 5.68
CA THR A 2 10.11 27.20 4.69
C THR A 2 9.33 26.06 5.35
N GLU A 3 8.12 26.37 5.83
CA GLU A 3 7.16 25.35 6.20
C GLU A 3 6.84 24.56 4.93
N HIS A 4 7.42 23.37 4.82
CA HIS A 4 6.88 22.40 3.89
C HIS A 4 5.47 22.08 4.40
N PRO A 5 4.41 22.31 3.61
CA PRO A 5 3.07 21.92 4.03
C PRO A 5 3.12 20.45 4.41
N GLN A 6 2.79 20.14 5.67
CA GLN A 6 2.76 18.78 6.15
C GLN A 6 1.80 18.00 5.25
N GLN A 7 2.33 16.96 4.57
CA GLN A 7 1.55 16.16 3.63
C GLN A 7 0.30 15.63 4.33
N THR A 8 -0.88 15.88 3.76
CA THR A 8 -2.13 15.39 4.35
C THR A 8 -2.17 13.86 4.31
N PRO A 9 -2.83 13.19 5.28
CA PRO A 9 -2.84 11.73 5.37
C PRO A 9 -3.35 11.04 4.09
N ASP A 10 -4.38 11.60 3.48
CA ASP A 10 -4.96 11.11 2.22
C ASP A 10 -3.99 11.29 1.04
N HIS A 11 -3.23 12.39 0.97
CA HIS A 11 -2.17 12.58 -0.02
C HIS A 11 -1.00 11.61 0.18
N ALA A 12 -0.72 11.17 1.42
CA ALA A 12 0.31 10.18 1.68
C ALA A 12 -0.04 8.83 1.05
N VAL A 13 -1.28 8.37 1.21
CA VAL A 13 -1.77 7.10 0.65
C VAL A 13 -1.93 7.17 -0.87
N THR A 14 -2.61 8.21 -1.37
CA THR A 14 -2.86 8.35 -2.83
C THR A 14 -1.57 8.59 -3.60
N GLY A 15 -0.63 9.38 -3.06
CA GLY A 15 0.68 9.59 -3.66
C GLY A 15 1.52 8.31 -3.71
N MET A 16 1.48 7.48 -2.66
CA MET A 16 2.13 6.16 -2.66
C MET A 16 1.56 5.25 -3.75
N VAL A 17 0.23 5.14 -3.86
CA VAL A 17 -0.40 4.29 -4.90
C VAL A 17 -0.05 4.80 -6.29
N HIS A 18 -0.06 6.11 -6.50
CA HIS A 18 0.35 6.70 -7.77
C HIS A 18 1.79 6.32 -8.13
N HIS A 19 2.72 6.47 -7.19
CA HIS A 19 4.13 6.10 -7.38
C HIS A 19 4.31 4.63 -7.76
N VAL A 20 3.64 3.72 -7.02
CA VAL A 20 3.66 2.28 -7.33
C VAL A 20 3.16 2.01 -8.74
N LEU A 21 2.05 2.64 -9.14
CA LEU A 21 1.47 2.42 -10.47
C LEU A 21 2.34 2.97 -11.59
N VAL A 22 3.07 4.07 -11.37
CA VAL A 22 4.04 4.61 -12.34
C VAL A 22 5.18 3.62 -12.56
N LEU A 23 5.77 3.04 -11.51
CA LEU A 23 6.80 2.01 -11.68
C LEU A 23 6.24 0.76 -12.35
N ALA A 24 5.04 0.34 -11.97
CA ALA A 24 4.38 -0.84 -12.53
C ALA A 24 4.13 -0.76 -14.05
N GLU A 25 4.10 0.44 -14.65
CA GLU A 25 4.00 0.59 -16.11
C GLU A 25 5.16 -0.09 -16.84
N THR A 26 6.34 -0.06 -16.22
CA THR A 26 7.59 -0.61 -16.77
C THR A 26 7.70 -2.12 -16.56
N TRP A 27 6.96 -2.67 -15.58
CA TRP A 27 7.09 -4.07 -15.18
C TRP A 27 6.52 -5.07 -16.19
N THR A 28 5.80 -4.59 -17.21
CA THR A 28 5.38 -5.42 -18.34
C THR A 28 6.58 -5.95 -19.15
N ALA A 29 7.76 -5.33 -19.00
CA ALA A 29 9.02 -5.76 -19.58
C ALA A 29 9.83 -6.72 -18.68
N TRP A 30 9.31 -7.12 -17.52
CA TRP A 30 10.04 -7.96 -16.56
C TRP A 30 10.52 -9.27 -17.18
N ASP A 31 11.81 -9.57 -17.02
CA ASP A 31 12.48 -10.72 -17.64
C ASP A 31 12.21 -12.07 -16.94
N GLY A 32 11.33 -12.07 -15.93
CA GLY A 32 10.98 -13.22 -15.12
C GLY A 32 11.96 -13.54 -13.99
N LYS A 33 13.03 -12.75 -13.79
CA LYS A 33 13.99 -12.97 -12.70
C LYS A 33 13.58 -12.17 -11.45
N PRO A 34 13.34 -12.83 -10.31
CA PRO A 34 13.01 -12.13 -9.08
C PRO A 34 14.18 -11.30 -8.54
N VAL A 35 13.88 -10.13 -7.98
CA VAL A 35 14.86 -9.32 -7.26
C VAL A 35 14.94 -9.82 -5.82
N HIS A 36 16.16 -9.95 -5.30
CA HIS A 36 16.40 -10.35 -3.92
C HIS A 36 16.94 -9.15 -3.16
N VAL A 37 16.20 -8.70 -2.13
CA VAL A 37 16.62 -7.62 -1.23
C VAL A 37 16.54 -8.17 0.19
N ASP A 38 17.67 -8.19 0.87
CA ASP A 38 17.86 -8.91 2.14
C ASP A 38 17.37 -10.37 2.03
N ASP A 39 16.55 -10.82 2.98
CA ASP A 39 15.96 -12.17 2.99
C ASP A 39 14.64 -12.26 2.22
N ARG A 40 14.34 -11.29 1.34
CA ARG A 40 13.05 -11.19 0.65
C ARG A 40 13.19 -11.22 -0.87
N VAL A 41 12.25 -11.94 -1.47
CA VAL A 41 12.07 -12.03 -2.93
C VAL A 41 11.00 -11.05 -3.37
N TYR A 42 11.25 -10.33 -4.46
CA TYR A 42 10.36 -9.36 -5.08
C TYR A 42 10.13 -9.68 -6.56
N THR A 43 8.85 -9.61 -6.94
CA THR A 43 8.35 -9.75 -8.31
C THR A 43 7.24 -8.73 -8.51
N PRO A 44 6.92 -8.34 -9.76
CA PRO A 44 5.83 -7.39 -10.02
C PRO A 44 4.51 -7.76 -9.33
N HIS A 45 4.08 -9.02 -9.47
CA HIS A 45 2.86 -9.53 -8.83
C HIS A 45 2.92 -9.46 -7.30
N LYS A 46 4.06 -9.85 -6.71
CA LYS A 46 4.22 -9.76 -5.25
C LYS A 46 4.17 -8.32 -4.77
N ALA A 47 4.81 -7.39 -5.48
CA ALA A 47 4.79 -5.98 -5.11
C ALA A 47 3.37 -5.41 -5.14
N ILE A 48 2.61 -5.63 -6.22
CA ILE A 48 1.20 -5.20 -6.31
C ILE A 48 0.35 -5.83 -5.21
N ARG A 49 0.50 -7.15 -4.99
CA ARG A 49 -0.22 -7.86 -3.93
C ARG A 49 0.11 -7.30 -2.56
N ARG A 50 1.38 -7.08 -2.24
CA ARG A 50 1.82 -6.53 -0.94
C ARG A 50 1.30 -5.13 -0.68
N VAL A 51 1.23 -4.28 -1.71
CA VAL A 51 0.62 -2.95 -1.59
C VAL A 51 -0.89 -3.09 -1.32
N ALA A 52 -1.59 -3.96 -2.04
CA ALA A 52 -3.01 -4.19 -1.84
C ALA A 52 -3.32 -4.76 -0.44
N ASP A 53 -2.60 -5.81 -0.03
CA ASP A 53 -2.69 -6.44 1.29
C ASP A 53 -2.50 -5.37 2.37
N HIS A 54 -1.41 -4.60 2.32
CA HIS A 54 -1.10 -3.60 3.34
C HIS A 54 -2.17 -2.50 3.44
N LEU A 55 -2.74 -2.07 2.30
CA LEU A 55 -3.86 -1.14 2.27
C LEU A 55 -5.15 -1.75 2.84
N ILE A 56 -5.39 -3.04 2.65
CA ILE A 56 -6.57 -3.74 3.19
C ILE A 56 -6.42 -3.98 4.68
N ASP A 57 -5.25 -4.43 5.14
CA ASP A 57 -4.95 -4.74 6.54
C ASP A 57 -5.24 -3.52 7.43
N HIS A 58 -4.68 -2.36 7.06
CA HIS A 58 -4.89 -1.13 7.84
C HIS A 58 -6.26 -0.50 7.60
N LEU A 59 -6.94 -0.80 6.48
CA LEU A 59 -8.31 -0.33 6.27
C LEU A 59 -9.25 -1.11 7.19
N ALA A 60 -9.06 -2.42 7.31
CA ALA A 60 -9.80 -3.26 8.24
C ALA A 60 -9.59 -2.82 9.69
N GLU A 61 -8.34 -2.51 10.06
CA GLU A 61 -8.02 -1.94 11.36
C GLU A 61 -8.72 -0.59 11.62
N LEU A 62 -8.67 0.33 10.65
CA LEU A 62 -9.32 1.63 10.74
C LEU A 62 -10.85 1.49 10.89
N GLU A 63 -11.50 0.67 10.05
CA GLU A 63 -12.95 0.49 10.09
C GLU A 63 -13.39 -0.19 11.41
N ALA A 64 -12.66 -1.19 11.90
CA ALA A 64 -12.96 -1.83 13.17
C ALA A 64 -12.90 -0.82 14.33
N ARG A 65 -11.83 -0.01 14.39
CA ARG A 65 -11.67 1.04 15.41
C ARG A 65 -12.78 2.09 15.33
N LEU A 66 -13.20 2.50 14.13
CA LEU A 66 -14.33 3.42 13.94
C LEU A 66 -15.67 2.80 14.38
N ALA A 67 -15.84 1.49 14.23
CA ALA A 67 -17.02 0.75 14.68
C ALA A 67 -17.02 0.46 16.19
N GLY A 68 -15.92 0.76 16.91
CA GLY A 68 -15.75 0.38 18.31
C GLY A 68 -15.45 -1.11 18.53
N GLU A 69 -15.02 -1.80 17.48
CA GLU A 69 -14.65 -3.21 17.49
C GLU A 69 -13.14 -3.40 17.69
N THR A 70 -12.74 -4.58 18.17
CA THR A 70 -11.32 -4.95 18.25
C THR A 70 -10.82 -5.37 16.86
N PRO A 71 -9.74 -4.76 16.33
CA PRO A 71 -9.14 -5.17 15.06
C PRO A 71 -8.76 -6.65 15.05
N GLN A 72 -9.02 -7.33 13.94
CA GLN A 72 -8.57 -8.71 13.76
C GLN A 72 -7.09 -8.72 13.32
N PRO A 73 -6.23 -9.51 13.97
CA PRO A 73 -4.81 -9.59 13.61
C PRO A 73 -4.60 -10.29 12.26
N ASP A 74 -3.64 -9.78 11.46
CA ASP A 74 -3.11 -10.53 10.33
C ASP A 74 -2.19 -11.67 10.81
N HIS A 75 -2.44 -12.88 10.33
CA HIS A 75 -1.66 -14.09 10.63
C HIS A 75 -0.90 -14.64 9.41
N TRP A 76 -1.09 -14.05 8.24
CA TRP A 76 -0.54 -14.58 6.99
C TRP A 76 0.94 -14.18 6.77
N HIS A 77 1.39 -13.09 7.40
CA HIS A 77 2.77 -12.58 7.29
C HIS A 77 3.21 -12.43 5.83
N ALA A 78 2.33 -11.89 4.98
CA ALA A 78 2.44 -11.92 3.51
C ALA A 78 3.80 -11.48 2.91
N SER A 79 4.58 -10.65 3.60
CA SER A 79 5.90 -10.22 3.12
C SER A 79 6.93 -11.35 3.00
N THR A 80 6.85 -12.38 3.85
CA THR A 80 7.78 -13.52 3.86
C THR A 80 7.41 -14.59 2.85
N THR A 81 6.20 -14.54 2.30
CA THR A 81 5.67 -15.57 1.40
C THR A 81 5.73 -15.12 -0.05
N THR A 82 6.34 -15.95 -0.89
CA THR A 82 6.28 -15.84 -2.35
C THR A 82 5.56 -17.06 -2.89
N THR A 83 4.44 -16.84 -3.56
CA THR A 83 3.58 -17.87 -4.13
C THR A 83 3.92 -18.15 -5.60
N ALA A 84 3.38 -19.24 -6.16
CA ALA A 84 3.52 -19.49 -7.59
C ALA A 84 2.87 -18.39 -8.46
N ALA A 85 1.77 -17.78 -7.99
CA ALA A 85 1.14 -16.66 -8.69
C ALA A 85 2.05 -15.43 -8.74
N ASP A 86 2.83 -15.19 -7.67
CA ASP A 86 3.78 -14.09 -7.63
C ASP A 86 4.90 -14.24 -8.68
N LEU A 87 5.17 -15.47 -9.15
CA LEU A 87 6.23 -15.78 -10.12
C LEU A 87 5.74 -15.77 -11.57
N ALA A 88 4.45 -15.57 -11.82
CA ALA A 88 3.90 -15.51 -13.16
C ALA A 88 4.41 -14.28 -13.93
N PRO A 89 4.46 -14.30 -15.27
CA PRO A 89 4.71 -13.09 -16.05
C PRO A 89 3.76 -11.96 -15.67
N PHE A 90 4.24 -10.72 -15.72
CA PHE A 90 3.43 -9.54 -15.48
C PHE A 90 3.04 -8.92 -16.82
N THR A 91 1.78 -9.04 -17.20
CA THR A 91 1.27 -8.64 -18.51
C THR A 91 0.58 -7.27 -18.46
N GLN A 92 0.23 -6.74 -19.63
CA GLN A 92 -0.60 -5.53 -19.71
C GLN A 92 -1.95 -5.70 -18.99
N GLN A 93 -2.53 -6.90 -19.00
CA GLN A 93 -3.81 -7.17 -18.32
C GLN A 93 -3.64 -7.08 -16.80
N ASP A 94 -2.51 -7.56 -16.27
CA ASP A 94 -2.20 -7.49 -14.84
C ASP A 94 -1.97 -6.04 -14.40
N LEU A 95 -1.32 -5.23 -15.23
CA LEU A 95 -1.18 -3.78 -15.00
C LEU A 95 -2.53 -3.07 -15.00
N ASP A 96 -3.41 -3.36 -15.96
CA ASP A 96 -4.73 -2.76 -16.03
C ASP A 96 -5.60 -3.14 -14.83
N GLU A 97 -5.50 -4.40 -14.38
CA GLU A 97 -6.12 -4.87 -13.14
C GLU A 97 -5.57 -4.13 -11.91
N ALA A 98 -4.25 -4.02 -11.79
CA ALA A 98 -3.58 -3.31 -10.69
C ALA A 98 -4.01 -1.84 -10.62
N ARG A 99 -3.99 -1.12 -11.76
CA ARG A 99 -4.47 0.27 -11.87
C ARG A 99 -5.92 0.38 -11.41
N SER A 100 -6.78 -0.49 -11.93
CA SER A 100 -8.20 -0.52 -11.63
C SER A 100 -8.45 -0.71 -10.14
N ARG A 101 -7.81 -1.71 -9.51
CA ARG A 101 -8.02 -2.05 -8.09
C ARG A 101 -7.38 -1.04 -7.14
N LEU A 102 -6.08 -0.75 -7.31
CA LEU A 102 -5.35 0.11 -6.38
C LEU A 102 -5.86 1.54 -6.42
N THR A 103 -6.24 2.08 -7.58
CA THR A 103 -6.82 3.43 -7.66
C THR A 103 -8.12 3.55 -6.87
N ARG A 104 -9.02 2.54 -6.96
CA ARG A 104 -10.26 2.54 -6.19
C ARG A 104 -10.00 2.37 -4.70
N LEU A 105 -9.04 1.53 -4.32
CA LEU A 105 -8.66 1.34 -2.92
C LEU A 105 -8.06 2.62 -2.31
N ALA A 106 -7.15 3.29 -3.03
CA ALA A 106 -6.64 4.60 -2.64
C ALA A 106 -7.77 5.64 -2.50
N ARG A 107 -8.80 5.58 -3.36
CA ARG A 107 -9.95 6.47 -3.26
C ARG A 107 -10.80 6.20 -2.03
N ILE A 108 -10.97 4.94 -1.61
CA ILE A 108 -11.64 4.61 -0.34
C ILE A 108 -10.88 5.25 0.82
N TRP A 109 -9.55 5.07 0.86
CA TRP A 109 -8.69 5.70 1.85
C TRP A 109 -8.81 7.22 1.88
N ALA A 110 -8.75 7.88 0.72
CA ALA A 110 -8.89 9.33 0.63
C ALA A 110 -10.25 9.80 1.15
N ASN A 111 -11.34 9.11 0.78
CA ASN A 111 -12.67 9.43 1.26
C ASN A 111 -12.80 9.23 2.78
N ARG A 112 -12.19 8.19 3.34
CA ARG A 112 -12.21 7.92 4.79
C ARG A 112 -11.41 8.93 5.57
N LEU A 113 -10.15 9.13 5.21
CA LEU A 113 -9.27 10.09 5.89
C LEU A 113 -9.79 11.52 5.77
N GLY A 114 -10.31 11.91 4.60
CA GLY A 114 -10.89 13.23 4.37
C GLY A 114 -12.23 13.49 5.09
N ALA A 115 -12.89 12.45 5.60
CA ALA A 115 -14.11 12.59 6.40
C ALA A 115 -13.84 12.77 7.91
N LEU A 116 -12.61 12.52 8.35
CA LEU A 116 -12.21 12.64 9.75
C LEU A 116 -11.74 14.07 10.05
N THR A 117 -12.04 14.55 11.26
CA THR A 117 -11.47 15.79 11.77
C THR A 117 -10.00 15.61 12.16
N GLU A 118 -9.22 16.70 12.19
CA GLU A 118 -7.83 16.66 12.69
C GLU A 118 -7.72 16.01 14.07
N HIS A 119 -8.66 16.31 14.98
CA HIS A 119 -8.69 15.67 16.29
C HIS A 119 -8.88 14.15 16.19
N GLN A 120 -9.78 13.65 15.33
CA GLN A 120 -9.98 12.21 15.16
C GLN A 120 -8.78 11.53 14.48
N LEU A 121 -8.07 12.24 13.61
CA LEU A 121 -6.86 11.74 12.97
C LEU A 121 -5.72 11.53 13.98
N ASP A 122 -5.61 12.43 14.96
CA ASP A 122 -4.52 12.44 15.95
C ASP A 122 -4.87 11.79 17.30
N HIS A 123 -6.16 11.58 17.57
CA HIS A 123 -6.66 10.94 18.81
C HIS A 123 -7.66 9.83 18.45
N SER A 124 -7.23 8.90 17.60
CA SER A 124 -8.07 7.79 17.15
C SER A 124 -8.32 6.76 18.27
N PRO A 125 -9.48 6.11 18.28
CA PRO A 125 -9.79 5.06 19.25
C PRO A 125 -8.90 3.82 19.06
N GLY A 126 -8.66 3.09 20.16
CA GLY A 126 -7.82 1.90 20.21
C GLY A 126 -6.38 2.17 20.64
N GLU A 127 -5.59 1.11 20.77
CA GLU A 127 -4.15 1.19 21.08
C GLU A 127 -3.29 1.26 19.81
N GLY A 128 -2.03 1.68 19.93
CA GLY A 128 -1.09 1.74 18.80
C GLY A 128 -1.13 3.05 18.03
N TRP A 129 -0.87 2.99 16.73
CA TRP A 129 -0.78 4.18 15.88
C TRP A 129 -2.10 4.93 15.75
N THR A 130 -1.99 6.26 15.64
CA THR A 130 -3.12 7.12 15.27
C THR A 130 -3.55 6.88 13.83
N PHE A 131 -4.75 7.32 13.43
CA PHE A 131 -5.17 7.24 12.02
C PHE A 131 -4.24 8.02 11.07
N ARG A 132 -3.67 9.16 11.53
CA ARG A 132 -2.63 9.87 10.78
C ARG A 132 -1.38 9.03 10.63
N GLU A 133 -0.90 8.44 11.71
CA GLU A 133 0.31 7.61 11.70
C GLU A 133 0.12 6.36 10.83
N LEU A 134 -1.07 5.74 10.82
CA LEU A 134 -1.39 4.64 9.91
C LEU A 134 -1.28 5.06 8.44
N ALA A 135 -1.85 6.22 8.07
CA ALA A 135 -1.74 6.72 6.70
C ALA A 135 -0.30 7.03 6.30
N LEU A 136 0.50 7.57 7.22
CA LEU A 136 1.93 7.81 7.00
C LEU A 136 2.73 6.51 6.94
N HIS A 137 2.35 5.50 7.71
CA HIS A 137 2.95 4.17 7.65
C HIS A 137 2.71 3.50 6.29
N LEU A 138 1.48 3.61 5.76
CA LEU A 138 1.12 3.10 4.44
C LEU A 138 1.96 3.72 3.32
N LYS A 139 2.43 4.96 3.47
CA LYS A 139 3.37 5.57 2.52
C LYS A 139 4.65 4.74 2.38
N GLY A 140 5.09 4.06 3.43
CA GLY A 140 6.24 3.15 3.39
C GLY A 140 6.06 1.95 2.44
N SER A 141 4.85 1.71 1.93
CA SER A 141 4.61 0.67 0.93
C SER A 141 5.28 0.93 -0.42
N THR A 142 5.76 2.16 -0.69
CA THR A 142 6.58 2.42 -1.89
C THR A 142 7.79 1.49 -1.93
N TYR A 143 8.32 1.10 -0.77
CA TYR A 143 9.41 0.13 -0.63
C TYR A 143 9.23 -1.13 -1.50
N TYR A 144 8.01 -1.65 -1.61
CA TYR A 144 7.75 -2.85 -2.41
C TYR A 144 7.94 -2.62 -3.91
N ALA A 145 7.59 -1.42 -4.40
CA ALA A 145 7.81 -1.05 -5.79
C ALA A 145 9.25 -0.58 -6.02
N ASP A 146 9.83 0.15 -5.07
CA ASP A 146 11.21 0.65 -5.12
C ASP A 146 12.22 -0.51 -5.14
N ALA A 147 11.91 -1.65 -4.50
CA ALA A 147 12.72 -2.86 -4.55
C ALA A 147 12.82 -3.46 -5.97
N LEU A 148 11.82 -3.25 -6.83
CA LEU A 148 11.88 -3.64 -8.24
C LEU A 148 12.44 -2.52 -9.11
N GLY A 149 12.05 -1.27 -8.82
CA GLY A 149 12.46 -0.09 -9.57
C GLY A 149 11.80 0.01 -10.95
N ASP A 150 12.41 0.83 -11.79
CA ASP A 150 12.07 1.01 -13.20
C ASP A 150 12.76 -0.09 -14.03
N LEU A 151 11.99 -0.78 -14.88
CA LEU A 151 12.46 -1.89 -15.73
C LEU A 151 12.49 -1.55 -17.24
N SER A 152 12.41 -0.26 -17.60
CA SER A 152 12.48 0.21 -18.99
C SER A 152 13.89 0.24 -19.60
#